data_AF-T0ZKI9-F1
#
_entry.id   AF-T0ZKI9-F1
#
_cell.length_a   1.000
_cell.length_b   1.000
_cell.length_c   1.000
_cell.angle_alpha   90.00
_cell.angle_beta   90.00
_cell.angle_gamma   90.00
#
_symmetry.space_group_name_H-M   'P 1'
#
loop_
_entity.id
_entity.type
_entity.pdbx_description
1 polymer ?
#
loop_
_entity_poly.entity_id
_entity_poly.type
_entity_poly.pdbx_seq_one_letter_code
_entity_poly.pdbx_strand_id
1 'polypeptide(L)'
;MQGLDSYYSRSILDHRQDPRSWTHGLYAIVVLVVQRPVSLVGSPGRSTEVLPYVVRYEYSAQTPFERKATVHPAFHAHALSPQLLARTSGLASADTAKQLVMLGCGSLGSKIALHLGRAGFGAMTFIDNESMSPHNAARHALVEPISVLAPPRKAAL
;
A
#
# COMPACT_ATOMS: atom_id res chain seq x y z
N MET A 1 -16.97 19.59 5.03
CA MET A 1 -15.96 18.59 5.41
C MET A 1 -16.71 17.36 5.92
N GLN A 2 -17.12 16.46 5.02
CA GLN A 2 -17.81 15.22 5.38
C GLN A 2 -16.78 14.27 5.99
N GLY A 3 -16.90 14.01 7.31
CA GLY A 3 -15.98 13.14 8.03
C GLY A 3 -16.01 11.71 7.48
N LEU A 4 -14.88 11.01 7.57
CA LEU A 4 -14.70 9.61 7.19
C LEU A 4 -15.81 8.70 7.77
N ASP A 5 -16.34 9.05 8.93
CA ASP A 5 -17.48 8.37 9.58
C ASP A 5 -18.73 8.32 8.69
N SER A 6 -18.99 9.36 7.89
CA SER A 6 -20.13 9.42 6.96
C SER A 6 -19.96 8.52 5.73
N TYR A 7 -18.71 8.17 5.38
CA TYR A 7 -18.37 7.30 4.27
C TYR A 7 -18.52 5.82 4.64
N TYR A 8 -18.07 5.43 5.84
CA TYR A 8 -18.20 4.06 6.36
C TYR A 8 -19.59 3.71 6.90
N SER A 9 -20.42 4.71 7.24
CA SER A 9 -21.80 4.51 7.68
C SER A 9 -22.78 4.21 6.54
N ARG A 10 -22.35 4.31 5.28
CA ARG A 10 -23.09 3.78 4.13
C ARG A 10 -22.93 2.26 4.04
N SER A 11 -23.31 1.57 5.10
CA SER A 11 -23.34 0.11 5.17
C SER A 11 -24.65 -0.41 4.57
N ILE A 12 -24.61 -1.53 3.84
CA ILE A 12 -25.83 -2.20 3.34
C ILE A 12 -26.78 -2.66 4.46
N LEU A 13 -26.30 -2.69 5.71
CA LEU A 13 -27.10 -3.02 6.88
C LEU A 13 -27.95 -1.84 7.40
N ASP A 14 -27.77 -0.64 6.86
CA ASP A 14 -28.62 0.50 7.18
C ASP A 14 -29.92 0.44 6.35
N HIS A 15 -31.00 0.03 7.02
CA HIS A 15 -32.34 -0.05 6.44
C HIS A 15 -32.91 1.30 5.96
N ARG A 16 -32.24 2.42 6.24
CA ARG A 16 -32.66 3.77 5.78
C ARG A 16 -32.15 4.12 4.39
N GLN A 17 -31.30 3.30 3.79
CA GLN A 17 -30.80 3.55 2.44
C GLN A 17 -31.81 3.06 1.39
N ASP A 18 -32.02 3.88 0.36
CA ASP A 18 -32.76 3.47 -0.84
C ASP A 18 -31.76 3.01 -1.92
N PRO A 19 -31.68 1.70 -2.22
CA PRO A 19 -30.79 1.15 -3.25
C PRO A 19 -31.03 1.73 -4.64
N ARG A 20 -32.21 2.31 -4.89
CA ARG A 20 -32.53 3.00 -6.15
C ARG A 20 -31.66 4.23 -6.41
N SER A 21 -31.08 4.80 -5.36
CA SER A 21 -30.18 5.95 -5.44
C SER A 21 -28.73 5.58 -5.76
N TRP A 22 -28.39 4.28 -5.82
CA TRP A 22 -27.00 3.82 -6.00
C TRP A 22 -26.57 3.86 -7.46
N THR A 23 -25.89 4.93 -7.85
CA THR A 23 -25.42 5.15 -9.23
C THR A 23 -24.35 4.17 -9.72
N HIS A 24 -23.66 3.50 -8.80
CA HIS A 24 -22.58 2.55 -9.12
C HIS A 24 -22.95 1.10 -8.78
N GLY A 25 -24.20 0.85 -8.40
CA GLY A 25 -24.64 -0.43 -7.86
C GLY A 25 -24.07 -0.70 -6.46
N LEU A 26 -24.03 -1.98 -6.08
CA LEU A 26 -23.53 -2.43 -4.78
C LEU A 26 -22.22 -3.18 -4.95
N TYR A 27 -21.22 -2.81 -4.15
CA TYR A 27 -19.99 -3.57 -3.99
C TYR A 27 -20.02 -4.28 -2.63
N ALA A 28 -19.86 -5.60 -2.64
CA ALA A 28 -19.68 -6.40 -1.45
C ALA A 28 -18.29 -7.04 -1.47
N ILE A 29 -17.59 -6.98 -0.35
CA ILE A 29 -16.34 -7.70 -0.16
C ILE A 29 -16.70 -9.00 0.55
N VAL A 30 -16.42 -10.14 -0.10
CA VAL A 30 -16.60 -11.46 0.47
C VAL A 30 -15.23 -12.03 0.77
N VAL A 31 -14.96 -12.32 2.04
CA VAL A 31 -13.69 -12.92 2.47
C VAL A 31 -13.96 -14.35 2.90
N LEU A 32 -13.53 -15.31 2.07
CA LEU A 32 -13.60 -16.72 2.45
C LEU A 32 -12.37 -17.07 3.28
N VAL A 33 -12.61 -17.68 4.44
CA VAL A 33 -11.58 -18.16 5.35
C VAL A 33 -11.60 -19.68 5.27
N VAL A 34 -10.61 -20.27 4.59
CA VAL A 34 -10.59 -21.70 4.22
C VAL A 34 -9.50 -22.41 5.01
N GLN A 35 -9.89 -23.46 5.74
CA GLN A 35 -8.93 -24.34 6.41
C GLN A 35 -8.33 -25.33 5.40
N ARG A 36 -7.02 -25.29 5.20
CA ARG A 36 -6.26 -26.21 4.36
C ARG A 36 -5.78 -27.43 5.16
N PRO A 37 -5.64 -28.60 4.52
CA PRO A 37 -5.17 -29.82 5.18
C PRO A 37 -3.68 -29.77 5.57
N VAL A 38 -2.93 -28.79 5.04
CA VAL A 38 -1.50 -28.59 5.27
C VAL A 38 -1.18 -27.11 5.47
N SER A 39 0.03 -26.80 5.94
CA SER A 39 0.51 -25.42 6.07
C SER A 39 0.59 -24.73 4.71
N LEU A 40 0.27 -23.45 4.69
CA LEU A 40 0.40 -22.61 3.50
C LEU A 40 1.86 -22.38 3.16
N VAL A 41 2.15 -22.37 1.86
CA VAL A 41 3.49 -22.07 1.33
C VAL A 41 3.92 -20.67 1.81
N GLY A 42 5.14 -20.57 2.35
CA GLY A 42 5.66 -19.30 2.87
C GLY A 42 5.05 -18.85 4.20
N SER A 43 4.23 -19.67 4.86
CA SER A 43 3.67 -19.38 6.20
C SER A 43 3.64 -20.63 7.08
N PRO A 44 4.82 -21.09 7.58
CA PRO A 44 4.91 -22.29 8.40
C PRO A 44 3.98 -22.24 9.62
N GLY A 45 3.24 -23.31 9.88
CA GLY A 45 2.29 -23.39 11.00
C GLY A 45 0.94 -22.70 10.75
N ARG A 46 0.77 -21.98 9.64
CA ARG A 46 -0.52 -21.39 9.24
C ARG A 46 -1.20 -22.26 8.20
N SER A 47 -2.36 -22.81 8.51
CA SER A 47 -3.17 -23.65 7.62
C SER A 47 -4.49 -22.98 7.19
N THR A 48 -4.74 -21.74 7.59
CA THR A 48 -5.93 -20.99 7.19
C THR A 48 -5.62 -20.02 6.06
N GLU A 49 -6.25 -20.22 4.90
CA GLU A 49 -6.15 -19.34 3.73
C GLU A 49 -7.26 -18.30 3.70
N VAL A 50 -6.92 -17.09 3.27
CA VAL A 50 -7.86 -15.98 3.12
C VAL A 50 -8.01 -15.70 1.64
N LEU A 51 -9.21 -15.88 1.10
CA LEU A 51 -9.55 -15.67 -0.32
C LEU A 51 -10.55 -14.52 -0.42
N PRO A 52 -10.09 -13.28 -0.63
CA PRO A 52 -10.96 -12.14 -0.76
C PRO A 52 -11.48 -12.00 -2.20
N TYR A 53 -12.76 -11.66 -2.34
CA TYR A 53 -13.43 -11.40 -3.59
C TYR A 53 -14.21 -10.08 -3.51
N VAL A 54 -14.24 -9.34 -4.61
CA VAL A 54 -15.14 -8.21 -4.80
C VAL A 54 -16.30 -8.67 -5.66
N VAL A 55 -17.51 -8.58 -5.12
CA VAL A 55 -18.76 -8.84 -5.81
C VAL A 55 -19.38 -7.51 -6.18
N ARG A 56 -19.61 -7.28 -7.47
CA ARG A 56 -20.32 -6.11 -7.99
C ARG A 56 -21.71 -6.55 -8.41
N TYR A 57 -22.72 -6.01 -7.75
CA TYR A 57 -24.12 -6.17 -8.15
C TYR A 57 -24.50 -4.98 -9.04
N GLU A 58 -24.95 -5.29 -10.25
CA GLU A 58 -25.57 -4.29 -11.12
C GLU A 58 -26.99 -4.06 -10.60
N TYR A 59 -27.32 -2.81 -10.28
CA TYR A 59 -28.69 -2.42 -9.92
C TYR A 59 -29.34 -1.73 -11.11
N SER A 60 -30.52 -2.20 -11.50
CA SER A 60 -31.38 -1.56 -12.49
C SER A 60 -32.72 -1.25 -11.85
N ALA A 61 -33.13 0.03 -11.88
CA ALA A 61 -34.45 0.44 -11.40
C ALA A 61 -35.60 -0.16 -12.25
N GLN A 62 -35.31 -0.56 -13.49
CA GLN A 62 -36.26 -1.15 -14.44
C GLN A 62 -36.41 -2.66 -14.23
N THR A 63 -35.35 -3.35 -13.78
CA THR A 63 -35.33 -4.79 -13.51
C THR A 63 -34.80 -5.09 -12.09
N PRO A 64 -35.48 -4.65 -11.02
CA PRO A 64 -34.97 -4.71 -9.64
C PRO A 64 -34.78 -6.13 -9.09
N PHE A 65 -35.31 -7.15 -9.76
CA PHE A 65 -35.18 -8.57 -9.39
C PHE A 65 -34.12 -9.33 -10.19
N GLU A 66 -33.49 -8.68 -11.18
CA GLU A 66 -32.45 -9.29 -12.00
C GLU A 66 -31.15 -9.36 -11.19
N ARG A 67 -30.84 -10.54 -10.65
CA ARG A 67 -29.64 -10.77 -9.83
C ARG A 67 -28.41 -10.99 -10.71
N LYS A 68 -27.97 -9.92 -11.39
CA LYS A 68 -26.75 -9.93 -12.19
C LYS A 68 -25.59 -9.40 -11.37
N ALA A 69 -24.59 -10.25 -11.15
CA ALA A 69 -23.39 -9.90 -10.40
C ALA A 69 -22.14 -10.39 -11.11
N THR A 70 -21.07 -9.59 -11.04
CA THR A 70 -19.73 -10.03 -11.43
C THR A 70 -18.87 -10.22 -10.19
N VAL A 71 -17.99 -11.21 -10.22
CA VAL A 71 -17.10 -11.55 -9.11
C VAL A 71 -15.67 -11.47 -9.60
N HIS A 72 -14.83 -10.74 -8.87
CA HIS A 72 -13.42 -10.59 -9.17
C HIS A 72 -12.58 -10.99 -7.95
N PRO A 73 -11.51 -11.79 -8.12
CA PRO A 73 -10.59 -12.04 -7.02
C PRO A 73 -9.93 -10.73 -6.60
N ALA A 74 -9.80 -10.52 -5.30
CA ALA A 74 -8.99 -9.45 -4.75
C ALA A 74 -7.68 -10.03 -4.21
N PHE A 75 -6.70 -9.16 -3.98
CA PHE A 75 -5.48 -9.52 -3.27
C PHE A 75 -5.44 -8.84 -1.91
N HIS A 76 -4.87 -9.52 -0.92
CA HIS A 76 -4.56 -8.92 0.38
C HIS A 76 -3.18 -8.28 0.29
N ALA A 77 -3.11 -6.96 0.41
CA ALA A 77 -1.84 -6.25 0.58
C ALA A 77 -1.56 -6.04 2.07
N HIS A 78 -0.37 -6.41 2.52
CA HIS A 78 0.07 -6.04 3.86
C HIS A 78 0.46 -4.58 3.90
N ALA A 79 0.09 -3.89 4.99
CA ALA A 79 0.65 -2.59 5.29
C ALA A 79 2.18 -2.69 5.40
N LEU A 80 2.87 -1.69 4.85
CA LEU A 80 4.31 -1.64 4.83
C LEU A 80 4.81 -1.42 6.28
N SER A 81 5.71 -2.29 6.74
CA SER A 81 6.28 -2.22 8.08
C SER A 81 7.75 -2.65 8.07
N PRO A 82 8.58 -2.17 9.02
CA PRO A 82 9.97 -2.61 9.15
C PRO A 82 10.10 -4.13 9.24
N GLN A 83 9.19 -4.80 9.94
CA GLN A 83 9.18 -6.27 10.10
C GLN A 83 8.84 -6.98 8.79
N LEU A 84 7.94 -6.43 7.98
CA LEU A 84 7.64 -6.98 6.66
C LEU A 84 8.87 -6.85 5.74
N LEU A 85 9.46 -5.66 5.68
CA LEU A 85 10.63 -5.39 4.86
C LEU A 85 11.82 -6.29 5.24
N ALA A 86 12.13 -6.40 6.54
CA ALA A 86 13.18 -7.28 7.04
C ALA A 86 12.96 -8.74 6.61
N ARG A 87 11.75 -9.26 6.79
CA ARG A 87 11.41 -10.63 6.37
C ARG A 87 11.58 -10.84 4.87
N THR A 88 11.11 -9.90 4.05
CA THR A 88 11.27 -9.98 2.59
C THR A 88 12.72 -9.83 2.13
N SER A 89 13.58 -9.23 2.95
CA SER A 89 15.02 -9.14 2.74
C SER A 89 15.82 -10.29 3.36
N GLY A 90 15.16 -11.28 3.96
CA GLY A 90 15.83 -12.43 4.59
C GLY A 90 16.55 -12.08 5.91
N LEU A 91 16.20 -10.97 6.55
CA LEU A 91 16.80 -10.50 7.80
C LEU A 91 15.89 -10.79 8.99
N ALA A 92 16.51 -11.09 10.14
CA ALA A 92 15.78 -11.15 11.40
C ALA A 92 15.39 -9.74 11.84
N SER A 93 14.17 -9.57 12.39
CA SER A 93 13.71 -8.25 12.86
C SER A 93 14.59 -7.67 13.97
N ALA A 94 15.30 -8.51 14.73
CA ALA A 94 16.26 -8.05 15.73
C ALA A 94 17.48 -7.35 15.11
N ASP A 95 17.89 -7.75 13.89
CA ASP A 95 19.03 -7.13 13.22
C ASP A 95 18.69 -5.74 12.69
N THR A 96 17.47 -5.57 12.18
CA THR A 96 17.01 -4.30 11.61
C THR A 96 16.51 -3.30 12.66
N ALA A 97 16.38 -3.73 13.92
CA ALA A 97 16.02 -2.88 15.06
C ALA A 97 17.22 -2.10 15.64
N LYS A 98 18.44 -2.39 15.19
CA LYS A 98 19.66 -1.71 15.65
C LYS A 98 19.63 -0.23 15.26
N GLN A 99 20.10 0.63 16.16
CA GLN A 99 20.30 2.05 15.89
C GLN A 99 21.52 2.22 14.99
N LEU A 100 21.35 2.92 13.87
CA LEU A 100 22.42 3.21 12.92
C LEU A 100 22.68 4.71 12.84
N VAL A 101 23.95 5.08 12.74
CA VAL A 101 24.37 6.46 12.46
C VAL A 101 24.99 6.51 11.07
N MET A 102 24.38 7.28 10.19
CA MET A 102 24.83 7.53 8.82
C MET A 102 25.65 8.81 8.80
N LEU A 103 26.97 8.69 8.65
CA LEU A 103 27.88 9.82 8.47
C LEU A 103 28.09 10.07 6.97
N GLY A 104 27.59 11.21 6.49
CA GLY A 104 27.53 11.54 5.07
C GLY A 104 26.25 11.03 4.42
N CYS A 105 25.46 11.96 3.89
CA CYS A 105 24.19 11.77 3.22
C CYS A 105 24.27 12.09 1.71
N GLY A 106 25.46 12.31 1.16
CA GLY A 106 25.65 12.57 -0.28
C GLY A 106 25.35 11.37 -1.21
N SER A 107 26.03 11.31 -2.36
CA SER A 107 25.76 10.31 -3.41
C SER A 107 25.78 8.86 -2.91
N LEU A 108 26.77 8.48 -2.10
CA LEU A 108 26.92 7.13 -1.58
C LEU A 108 26.00 6.89 -0.39
N GLY A 109 26.06 7.77 0.62
CA GLY A 109 25.29 7.63 1.86
C GLY A 109 23.79 7.54 1.63
N SER A 110 23.24 8.37 0.74
CA SER A 110 21.81 8.33 0.40
C SER A 110 21.36 6.98 -0.20
N LYS A 111 22.21 6.32 -1.00
CA LYS A 111 21.89 4.99 -1.56
C LYS A 111 21.98 3.91 -0.50
N ILE A 112 23.03 3.93 0.32
CA ILE A 112 23.19 2.98 1.43
C ILE A 112 21.97 3.08 2.35
N ALA A 113 21.62 4.29 2.78
CA ALA A 113 20.46 4.53 3.62
C ALA A 113 19.14 4.08 2.99
N LEU A 114 18.93 4.37 1.70
CA LEU A 114 17.73 3.93 1.00
C LEU A 114 17.62 2.40 0.96
N HIS A 115 18.73 1.69 0.69
CA HIS A 115 18.74 0.24 0.70
C HIS A 115 18.53 -0.35 2.09
N LEU A 116 19.14 0.23 3.13
CA LEU A 116 18.89 -0.15 4.52
C LEU A 116 17.43 0.06 4.91
N GLY A 117 16.84 1.21 4.57
CA GLY A 117 15.42 1.47 4.78
C GLY A 117 14.53 0.44 4.10
N ARG A 118 14.81 0.10 2.83
CA ARG A 118 14.08 -0.95 2.07
C ARG A 118 14.27 -2.35 2.65
N ALA A 119 15.35 -2.59 3.37
CA ALA A 119 15.60 -3.83 4.09
C ALA A 119 15.00 -3.84 5.51
N GLY A 120 14.30 -2.79 5.93
CA GLY A 120 13.60 -2.72 7.21
C GLY A 120 14.38 -2.07 8.36
N PHE A 121 15.55 -1.47 8.10
CA PHE A 121 16.27 -0.66 9.09
C PHE A 121 15.58 0.69 9.23
N GLY A 122 14.71 0.83 10.24
CA GLY A 122 13.93 2.06 10.46
C GLY A 122 14.59 3.06 11.42
N ALA A 123 15.54 2.60 12.24
CA ALA A 123 16.15 3.38 13.31
C ALA A 123 17.50 3.97 12.85
N MET A 124 17.45 5.06 12.08
CA MET A 124 18.63 5.70 11.50
C MET A 124 18.73 7.17 11.88
N THR A 125 19.92 7.59 12.33
CA THR A 125 20.29 9.00 12.52
C THR A 125 21.19 9.43 11.36
N PHE A 126 20.90 10.57 10.75
CA PHE A 126 21.61 11.09 9.59
C PHE A 126 22.43 12.33 9.97
N ILE A 127 23.71 12.34 9.60
CA ILE A 127 24.63 13.45 9.88
C ILE A 127 25.34 13.80 8.58
N ASP A 128 25.20 15.04 8.13
CA ASP A 128 25.93 15.61 7.00
C ASP A 128 26.17 17.10 7.31
N ASN A 129 27.34 17.62 6.95
CA ASN A 129 27.73 19.02 7.17
C ASN A 129 27.58 19.88 5.90
N GLU A 130 27.20 19.28 4.78
CA GLU A 130 26.96 19.97 3.51
C GLU A 130 25.46 20.15 3.23
N SER A 131 25.13 21.14 2.41
CA SER A 131 23.77 21.36 1.91
C SER A 131 23.59 20.75 0.52
N MET A 132 22.34 20.45 0.15
CA MET A 132 22.03 19.92 -1.17
C MET A 132 22.14 21.03 -2.22
N SER A 133 22.91 20.79 -3.28
CA SER A 133 23.00 21.69 -4.44
C SER A 133 22.51 20.99 -5.72
N PRO A 134 22.11 21.74 -6.77
CA PRO A 134 21.40 21.17 -7.93
C PRO A 134 22.13 19.98 -8.61
N HIS A 135 23.46 20.01 -8.67
CA HIS A 135 24.23 18.92 -9.29
C HIS A 135 24.24 17.63 -8.43
N ASN A 136 23.99 17.72 -7.12
CA ASN A 136 23.87 16.54 -6.26
C ASN A 136 22.65 15.71 -6.65
N ALA A 137 21.55 16.34 -7.10
CA ALA A 137 20.31 15.65 -7.48
C ALA A 137 20.53 14.60 -8.59
N ALA A 138 21.50 14.81 -9.49
CA ALA A 138 21.83 13.84 -10.54
C ALA A 138 22.34 12.49 -10.01
N ARG A 139 22.84 12.45 -8.77
CA ARG A 139 23.47 11.28 -8.16
C ARG A 139 22.97 10.93 -6.77
N HIS A 140 22.16 11.77 -6.14
CA HIS A 140 21.59 11.52 -4.83
C HIS A 140 20.36 10.59 -4.93
N ALA A 141 20.19 9.67 -3.99
CA ALA A 141 19.14 8.65 -4.08
C ALA A 141 17.73 9.22 -3.88
N LEU A 142 17.62 10.27 -3.06
CA LEU A 142 16.38 11.04 -2.93
C LEU A 142 16.37 12.05 -4.07
N VAL A 143 15.68 11.70 -5.15
CA VAL A 143 15.33 12.62 -6.22
C VAL A 143 14.00 13.24 -5.82
N GLU A 144 13.92 14.58 -5.79
CA GLU A 144 12.62 15.23 -5.67
C GLU A 144 11.72 14.71 -6.78
N PRO A 145 10.48 14.28 -6.48
CA PRO A 145 9.49 14.13 -7.54
C PRO A 145 9.50 15.44 -8.31
N ILE A 146 9.56 15.38 -9.64
CA ILE A 146 9.52 16.57 -10.49
C ILE A 146 8.41 17.46 -9.95
N SER A 147 8.80 18.56 -9.29
CA SER A 147 7.86 19.57 -8.87
C SER A 147 7.12 19.98 -10.14
N VAL A 148 5.79 20.08 -10.07
CA VAL A 148 4.92 20.56 -11.16
C VAL A 148 5.37 21.95 -11.68
N LEU A 149 6.33 22.60 -11.01
CA LEU A 149 6.97 23.86 -11.37
C LEU A 149 8.25 23.72 -12.24
N ALA A 150 8.69 22.52 -12.61
CA ALA A 150 9.78 22.38 -13.57
C ALA A 150 9.29 22.81 -14.97
N PRO A 151 9.90 23.85 -15.59
CA PRO A 151 9.48 24.27 -16.92
C PRO A 151 9.66 23.11 -17.93
N PRO A 152 8.76 23.00 -18.93
CA PRO A 152 8.80 21.91 -19.89
C PRO A 152 10.16 21.87 -20.61
N ARG A 153 10.64 20.66 -20.89
CA ARG A 153 11.89 20.46 -21.64
C ARG A 153 11.81 21.17 -22.98
N LYS A 154 12.94 21.72 -23.44
CA LYS A 154 13.09 22.37 -24.76
C LYS A 154 12.69 21.48 -25.96
N ALA A 155 12.61 20.16 -25.78
CA ALA A 155 12.12 19.22 -26.79
C ALA A 155 10.58 19.13 -26.89
N ALA A 156 9.86 19.85 -26.02
CA ALA A 156 8.39 19.98 -26.05
C ALA A 156 7.94 21.37 -26.56
N LEU A 157 8.85 22.13 -27.18
CA LEU A 157 8.60 23.37 -27.92
C LEU A 157 8.91 23.15 -29.40
#